data_AF-A0A930Z3P5-F1
#
_entry.id   AF-A0A930Z3P5-F1
#
_cell.length_a   1.000
_cell.length_b   1.000
_cell.length_c   1.000
_cell.angle_alpha   90.00
_cell.angle_beta   90.00
_cell.angle_gamma   90.00
#
_symmetry.space_group_name_H-M   'P 1'
#
loop_
_entity.id
_entity.type
_entity.pdbx_description
1 polymer ?
#
loop_
_entity_poly.entity_id
_entity_poly.type
_entity_poly.pdbx_seq_one_letter_code
_entity_poly.pdbx_strand_id
1 'polypeptide(L)'
;MRVFVMGARRWVVLADWPPPFEEQLWYLGPGGTLSRSLSVGTMPDRYRYDPANPTPGIGGPSLNMGNAGPKDQRKREDRADVLTYTSEALTDDLTVIGPLNVELHVRSTLQHTDFFVRLCDVSPRGRSKNLSDGIVRLRPDVVTKAADGSMSLRIGM
;
A
#
# COMPACT_ATOMS: atom_id res chain seq x y z
N MET A 1 -25.07 9.48 3.35
CA MET A 1 -24.21 9.08 2.20
C MET A 1 -24.43 7.61 1.86
N ARG A 2 -24.20 7.16 0.61
CA ARG A 2 -24.33 5.74 0.22
C ARG A 2 -23.02 5.24 -0.39
N VAL A 3 -22.46 4.15 0.15
CA VAL A 3 -21.19 3.56 -0.30
C VAL A 3 -21.39 2.11 -0.74
N PHE A 4 -20.63 1.64 -1.73
CA PHE A 4 -20.64 0.25 -2.16
C PHE A 4 -19.48 -0.50 -1.48
N VAL A 5 -19.81 -1.46 -0.62
CA VAL A 5 -18.81 -2.30 0.07
C VAL A 5 -18.41 -3.42 -0.88
N MET A 6 -17.18 -3.36 -1.41
CA MET A 6 -16.72 -4.21 -2.51
C MET A 6 -16.74 -5.71 -2.18
N GLY A 7 -16.19 -6.11 -1.03
CA GLY A 7 -16.15 -7.51 -0.58
C GLY A 7 -17.54 -8.10 -0.36
N ALA A 8 -18.38 -7.39 0.40
CA ALA A 8 -19.77 -7.78 0.68
C ALA A 8 -20.73 -7.56 -0.51
N ARG A 9 -20.27 -6.89 -1.58
CA ARG A 9 -21.00 -6.61 -2.83
C ARG A 9 -22.38 -5.97 -2.62
N ARG A 10 -22.49 -5.08 -1.65
CA ARG A 10 -23.76 -4.42 -1.31
C ARG A 10 -23.58 -2.94 -1.05
N TRP A 11 -24.65 -2.20 -1.30
CA TRP A 11 -24.73 -0.81 -0.91
C TRP A 11 -25.06 -0.67 0.57
N VAL A 12 -24.40 0.25 1.24
CA VAL A 12 -24.65 0.60 2.65
C VAL A 12 -24.90 2.11 2.73
N VAL A 13 -25.87 2.49 3.56
CA VAL A 13 -26.13 3.90 3.88
C VAL A 13 -25.36 4.24 5.15
N LEU A 14 -24.56 5.30 5.08
CA LEU A 14 -23.79 5.83 6.20
C LEU A 14 -24.33 7.19 6.60
N ALA A 15 -24.30 7.48 7.91
CA ALA A 15 -24.69 8.78 8.46
C ALA A 15 -23.70 9.88 8.04
N ASP A 16 -22.39 9.57 7.99
CA ASP A 16 -21.32 10.52 7.68
C ASP A 16 -20.12 9.85 6.96
N TRP A 17 -19.15 10.64 6.51
CA TRP A 17 -17.88 10.20 5.95
C TRP A 17 -16.67 10.81 6.68
N PRO A 18 -15.68 9.98 7.09
CA PRO A 18 -15.76 8.52 7.21
C PRO A 18 -16.80 8.10 8.28
N PRO A 19 -17.33 6.86 8.22
CA PRO A 19 -18.11 6.35 9.35
C PRO A 19 -17.22 6.26 10.61
N PRO A 20 -17.77 6.25 11.84
CA PRO A 20 -16.98 5.99 13.04
C PRO A 20 -16.15 4.72 12.89
N PHE A 21 -14.85 4.82 13.17
CA PHE A 21 -13.90 3.72 13.01
C PHE A 21 -12.92 3.70 14.17
N GLU A 22 -12.39 2.52 14.46
CA GLU A 22 -11.20 2.36 15.29
C GLU A 22 -9.98 2.26 14.38
N GLU A 23 -8.94 3.05 14.68
CA GLU A 23 -7.68 2.95 13.93
C GLU A 23 -7.04 1.58 14.17
N GLN A 24 -6.78 0.86 13.08
CA GLN A 24 -6.08 -0.42 13.13
C GLN A 24 -4.72 -0.30 12.45
N LEU A 25 -3.65 -0.45 13.24
CA LEU A 25 -2.29 -0.42 12.74
C LEU A 25 -1.87 -1.80 12.23
N TRP A 26 -1.24 -1.79 11.06
CA TRP A 26 -0.61 -2.94 10.44
C TRP A 26 0.84 -2.59 10.12
N TYR A 27 1.76 -3.41 10.60
CA TYR A 27 3.20 -3.22 10.48
C TYR A 27 3.76 -4.08 9.37
N LEU A 28 4.64 -3.48 8.57
CA LEU A 28 5.50 -4.17 7.61
C LEU A 28 6.59 -4.92 8.40
N GLY A 29 6.55 -6.25 8.34
CA GLY A 29 7.42 -7.14 9.10
C GLY A 29 8.44 -7.87 8.22
N PRO A 30 9.42 -8.55 8.85
CA PRO A 30 10.46 -9.27 8.15
C PRO A 30 9.87 -10.39 7.30
N GLY A 31 10.54 -10.69 6.18
CA GLY A 31 10.12 -11.75 5.26
C GLY A 31 8.83 -11.46 4.50
N GLY A 32 8.43 -10.18 4.38
CA GLY A 32 7.22 -9.79 3.66
C GLY A 32 5.93 -10.03 4.44
N THR A 33 5.98 -9.93 5.78
CA THR A 33 4.80 -10.12 6.63
C THR A 33 4.06 -8.80 6.87
N LEU A 34 2.74 -8.84 6.99
CA LEU A 34 1.91 -7.71 7.40
C LEU A 34 1.12 -8.10 8.65
N SER A 35 1.42 -7.50 9.82
CA SER A 35 0.83 -7.95 11.09
C SER A 35 0.38 -6.81 11.98
N ARG A 36 -0.44 -7.10 12.99
CA ARG A 36 -0.88 -6.12 14.00
C ARG A 36 0.15 -5.89 15.12
N SER A 37 1.29 -6.57 15.07
CA SER A 37 2.34 -6.48 16.09
C SER A 37 3.64 -5.95 15.49
N LEU A 38 4.23 -4.95 16.14
CA LEU A 38 5.51 -4.41 15.71
C LEU A 38 6.62 -5.42 15.96
N SER A 39 7.38 -5.75 14.91
CA SER A 39 8.63 -6.48 15.03
C SER A 39 9.76 -5.48 15.34
N VAL A 40 10.45 -5.67 16.46
CA VAL A 40 11.55 -4.79 16.88
C VAL A 40 12.91 -5.35 16.44
N GLY A 41 13.89 -4.47 16.20
CA GLY A 41 15.25 -4.87 15.84
C GLY A 41 15.39 -5.52 14.46
N THR A 42 14.44 -5.26 13.56
CA THR A 42 14.46 -5.81 12.20
C THR A 42 15.42 -5.03 11.30
N MET A 43 15.94 -5.71 10.29
CA MET A 43 16.72 -5.08 9.23
C MET A 43 15.78 -4.49 8.17
N PRO A 44 16.15 -3.36 7.53
CA PRO A 44 15.34 -2.79 6.47
C PRO A 44 15.38 -3.66 5.21
N ASP A 45 14.23 -3.81 4.56
CA ASP A 45 14.14 -4.35 3.21
C ASP A 45 14.76 -3.40 2.19
N ARG A 46 15.22 -3.96 1.07
CA ARG A 46 15.97 -3.21 0.05
C ARG A 46 15.51 -3.62 -1.33
N TYR A 47 15.41 -2.63 -2.21
CA TYR A 47 15.16 -2.83 -3.62
C TYR A 47 15.94 -1.78 -4.42
N ARG A 48 16.06 -2.00 -5.73
CA ARG A 48 16.63 -1.05 -6.68
C ARG A 48 15.58 -0.68 -7.70
N TYR A 49 15.23 0.60 -7.76
CA TYR A 49 14.45 1.15 -8.86
C TYR A 49 15.37 1.53 -10.03
N ASP A 50 14.98 1.15 -11.25
CA ASP A 50 15.67 1.52 -12.48
C ASP A 50 14.72 2.35 -13.37
N PRO A 51 14.97 3.65 -13.57
CA PRO A 51 14.15 4.48 -14.47
C PRO A 51 14.09 3.97 -15.92
N ALA A 52 15.09 3.19 -16.38
CA ALA A 52 15.07 2.58 -17.72
C ALA A 52 14.18 1.32 -17.79
N ASN A 53 13.76 0.77 -16.64
CA ASN A 53 12.85 -0.37 -16.51
C ASN A 53 11.79 -0.08 -15.42
N PRO A 54 10.91 0.90 -15.64
CA PRO A 54 9.96 1.34 -14.62
C PRO A 54 8.96 0.22 -14.26
N THR A 55 8.51 0.22 -13.01
CA THR A 55 7.47 -0.71 -12.55
C THR A 55 6.16 -0.46 -13.33
N PRO A 56 5.56 -1.46 -13.99
CA PRO A 56 4.36 -1.27 -14.78
C PRO A 56 3.14 -0.81 -13.96
N GLY A 57 2.41 0.17 -14.49
CA GLY A 57 1.10 0.57 -13.95
C GLY A 57 0.00 -0.41 -14.36
N ILE A 58 -0.48 -1.22 -13.41
CA ILE A 58 -1.53 -2.24 -13.64
C ILE A 58 -2.77 -1.87 -12.81
N GLY A 59 -3.92 -1.62 -13.44
CA GLY A 59 -5.14 -1.34 -12.68
C GLY A 59 -5.22 0.08 -12.10
N GLY A 60 -5.98 0.18 -11.03
CA GLY A 60 -6.10 1.38 -10.20
C GLY A 60 -6.91 2.49 -10.88
N PRO A 61 -6.67 3.76 -10.48
CA PRO A 61 -7.37 4.93 -11.02
C PRO A 61 -6.85 5.34 -12.41
N SER A 62 -6.42 4.39 -13.24
CA SER A 62 -5.93 4.67 -14.59
C SER A 62 -7.04 5.27 -15.45
N LEU A 63 -6.72 6.31 -16.22
CA LEU A 63 -7.63 6.89 -17.22
C LEU A 63 -7.69 6.05 -18.52
N ASN A 64 -6.79 5.09 -18.68
CA ASN A 64 -6.86 4.14 -19.79
C ASN A 64 -7.90 3.07 -19.46
N MET A 65 -9.04 3.10 -20.13
CA MET A 65 -10.17 2.18 -19.91
C MET A 65 -9.79 0.69 -20.03
N GLY A 66 -8.80 0.33 -20.86
CA GLY A 66 -8.32 -1.07 -20.94
C GLY A 66 -7.56 -1.52 -19.69
N ASN A 67 -6.96 -0.57 -18.97
CA ASN A 67 -6.14 -0.83 -17.80
C ASN A 67 -6.83 -0.48 -16.47
N ALA A 68 -7.86 0.37 -16.48
CA ALA A 68 -8.53 0.86 -15.28
C ALA A 68 -9.15 -0.24 -14.40
N GLY A 69 -9.29 0.07 -13.11
CA GLY A 69 -10.04 -0.73 -12.14
C GLY A 69 -9.26 -1.88 -11.50
N PRO A 70 -9.96 -2.86 -10.90
CA PRO A 70 -9.33 -3.98 -10.22
C PRO A 70 -8.68 -4.94 -11.22
N LYS A 71 -7.37 -5.16 -11.07
CA LYS A 71 -6.55 -6.07 -11.88
C LYS A 71 -5.71 -6.96 -10.97
N ASP A 72 -5.31 -8.10 -11.53
CA ASP A 72 -4.43 -9.06 -10.84
C ASP A 72 -2.99 -8.51 -10.78
N GLN A 73 -2.43 -8.44 -9.57
CA GLN A 73 -1.16 -7.76 -9.30
C GLN A 73 0.05 -8.70 -9.23
N ARG A 74 -0.16 -10.03 -9.28
CA ARG A 74 0.92 -11.02 -9.11
C ARG A 74 2.14 -10.78 -10.00
N LYS A 75 1.92 -10.49 -11.29
CA LYS A 75 3.02 -10.18 -12.23
C LYS A 75 3.86 -8.97 -11.83
N ARG A 76 3.26 -8.00 -11.14
CA ARG A 76 3.96 -6.82 -10.61
C ARG A 76 4.68 -7.17 -9.31
N GLU A 77 4.03 -7.93 -8.44
CA GLU A 77 4.56 -8.39 -7.14
C GLU A 77 5.79 -9.31 -7.30
N ASP A 78 5.90 -10.04 -8.42
CA ASP A 78 7.06 -10.88 -8.76
C ASP A 78 8.33 -10.09 -9.11
N ARG A 79 8.27 -8.75 -9.22
CA ARG A 79 9.43 -7.94 -9.60
C ARG A 79 10.33 -7.64 -8.41
N ALA A 80 11.64 -7.64 -8.64
CA ALA A 80 12.65 -7.32 -7.61
C ALA A 80 12.65 -5.85 -7.14
N ASP A 81 11.97 -4.95 -7.86
CA ASP A 81 11.76 -3.56 -7.46
C ASP A 81 10.43 -3.34 -6.71
N VAL A 82 9.72 -4.42 -6.36
CA VAL A 82 8.44 -4.39 -5.63
C VAL A 82 8.59 -5.19 -4.34
N LEU A 83 8.46 -4.50 -3.20
CA LEU A 83 8.36 -5.14 -1.90
C LEU A 83 6.89 -5.48 -1.63
N THR A 84 6.61 -6.73 -1.29
CA THR A 84 5.26 -7.23 -1.02
C THR A 84 5.17 -7.68 0.44
N TYR A 85 4.13 -7.19 1.12
CA TYR A 85 3.83 -7.55 2.51
C TYR A 85 2.42 -8.12 2.56
N THR A 86 2.24 -9.30 3.14
CA THR A 86 0.95 -10.00 3.19
C THR A 86 0.68 -10.48 4.60
N SER A 87 -0.56 -10.34 5.05
CA SER A 87 -0.97 -10.84 6.36
C SER A 87 -1.08 -12.35 6.35
N GLU A 88 -1.16 -12.94 7.54
CA GLU A 88 -1.76 -14.26 7.64
C GLU A 88 -3.19 -14.24 7.08
N ALA A 89 -3.68 -15.42 6.69
CA ALA A 89 -5.05 -15.56 6.23
C ALA A 89 -6.00 -15.04 7.32
N LEU A 90 -6.88 -14.12 6.95
CA LEU A 90 -7.86 -13.56 7.88
C LEU A 90 -8.82 -14.66 8.34
N THR A 91 -9.02 -14.79 9.65
CA THR A 91 -9.97 -15.73 10.25
C THR A 91 -11.40 -15.22 10.22
N ASP A 92 -11.56 -13.89 10.17
CA ASP A 92 -12.82 -13.17 10.23
C ASP A 92 -12.85 -12.09 9.14
N ASP A 93 -14.06 -11.70 8.73
CA ASP A 93 -14.25 -10.62 7.76
C ASP A 93 -13.69 -9.30 8.29
N LEU A 94 -12.75 -8.71 7.54
CA LEU A 94 -12.23 -7.37 7.80
C LEU A 94 -12.87 -6.35 6.85
N THR A 95 -13.63 -5.41 7.40
CA THR A 95 -14.19 -4.30 6.63
C THR A 95 -13.29 -3.08 6.75
N VAL A 96 -12.76 -2.62 5.62
CA VAL A 96 -11.93 -1.41 5.52
C VAL A 96 -12.70 -0.34 4.76
N ILE A 97 -13.09 0.74 5.44
CA ILE A 97 -13.86 1.86 4.87
C ILE A 97 -13.31 3.18 5.42
N GLY A 98 -12.98 4.10 4.54
CA GLY A 98 -12.50 5.43 4.90
C GLY A 98 -11.12 5.74 4.30
N PRO A 99 -10.47 6.82 4.75
CA PRO A 99 -9.14 7.18 4.30
C PRO A 99 -8.10 6.17 4.75
N LEU A 100 -7.15 5.85 3.88
CA LEU A 100 -6.04 4.97 4.18
C LEU A 100 -4.74 5.77 4.24
N ASN A 101 -3.85 5.39 5.15
CA ASN A 101 -2.53 5.99 5.25
C ASN A 101 -1.49 4.89 5.39
N VAL A 102 -0.35 5.07 4.74
CA VAL A 102 0.85 4.27 4.96
C VAL A 102 1.95 5.20 5.48
N GLU A 103 2.57 4.80 6.59
CA GLU A 103 3.77 5.44 7.09
C GLU A 103 4.99 4.57 6.76
N LEU A 104 5.94 5.13 6.02
CA LEU A 104 7.17 4.45 5.64
C LEU A 104 8.38 5.13 6.27
N HIS A 105 9.22 4.36 6.95
CA HIS A 105 10.57 4.78 7.33
C HIS A 105 11.54 4.32 6.25
N VAL A 106 12.05 5.24 5.45
CA VAL A 106 12.85 4.91 4.25
C VAL A 106 14.19 5.61 4.24
N ARG A 107 15.13 5.04 3.50
CA ARG A 107 16.38 5.70 3.11
C ARG A 107 16.61 5.49 1.62
N SER A 108 17.00 6.55 0.93
CA SER A 108 17.31 6.53 -0.49
C SER A 108 18.73 7.01 -0.74
N THR A 109 19.41 6.40 -1.71
CA THR A 109 20.68 6.90 -2.24
C THR A 109 20.49 8.12 -3.15
N LEU A 110 19.25 8.39 -3.59
CA LEU A 110 18.89 9.52 -4.43
C LEU A 110 18.12 10.57 -3.63
N GLN A 111 18.34 11.84 -3.98
CA GLN A 111 17.62 12.96 -3.39
C GLN A 111 16.21 13.16 -3.99
N HIS A 112 16.00 12.62 -5.19
CA HIS A 112 14.72 12.67 -5.91
C HIS A 112 14.32 11.25 -6.28
N THR A 113 13.20 10.77 -5.75
CA THR A 113 12.63 9.46 -6.06
C THR A 113 11.17 9.43 -5.66
N ASP A 114 10.40 8.46 -6.16
CA ASP A 114 8.99 8.31 -5.82
C ASP A 114 8.79 7.03 -5.01
N PHE A 115 7.95 7.09 -3.98
CA PHE A 115 7.48 5.92 -3.23
C PHE A 115 6.01 5.70 -3.55
N PHE A 116 5.71 4.55 -4.12
CA PHE A 116 4.35 4.13 -4.45
C PHE A 116 3.94 2.99 -3.52
N VAL A 117 2.72 3.08 -3.01
CA VAL A 117 2.10 2.05 -2.16
C VAL A 117 0.76 1.62 -2.76
N ARG A 118 0.42 0.36 -2.56
CA ARG A 118 -0.83 -0.23 -3.03
C ARG A 118 -1.34 -1.22 -2.03
N LEU A 119 -2.63 -1.11 -1.72
CA LEU A 119 -3.36 -2.09 -0.92
C LEU A 119 -4.01 -3.08 -1.88
N CYS A 120 -3.83 -4.36 -1.60
CA CYS A 120 -4.43 -5.44 -2.36
C CYS A 120 -5.29 -6.34 -1.46
N ASP A 121 -6.36 -6.91 -2.04
CA ASP A 121 -7.11 -8.04 -1.50
C ASP A 121 -6.62 -9.33 -2.14
N VAL A 122 -6.09 -10.24 -1.32
CA VAL A 122 -5.60 -11.56 -1.75
C VAL A 122 -6.65 -12.61 -1.46
N SER A 123 -7.26 -13.14 -2.51
CA SER A 123 -8.24 -14.22 -2.37
C SER A 123 -7.59 -15.54 -1.94
N PRO A 124 -8.38 -16.52 -1.43
CA PRO A 124 -7.87 -17.84 -1.05
C PRO A 124 -7.18 -18.62 -2.19
N ARG A 125 -7.42 -18.26 -3.46
CA ARG A 125 -6.74 -18.84 -4.63
C ARG A 125 -5.44 -18.11 -5.00
N GLY A 126 -4.95 -17.23 -4.14
CA GLY A 126 -3.73 -16.43 -4.31
C GLY A 126 -3.88 -15.26 -5.30
N ARG A 127 -5.08 -14.96 -5.80
CA ARG A 127 -5.27 -13.80 -6.68
C ARG A 127 -5.22 -12.51 -5.88
N SER A 128 -4.24 -11.66 -6.15
CA SER A 128 -4.06 -10.33 -5.55
C SER A 128 -4.74 -9.25 -6.41
N LYS A 129 -5.73 -8.53 -5.87
CA LYS A 129 -6.44 -7.45 -6.57
C LYS A 129 -6.19 -6.12 -5.90
N ASN A 130 -5.76 -5.11 -6.68
CA ASN A 130 -5.59 -3.76 -6.16
C ASN A 130 -6.93 -3.14 -5.69
N LEU A 131 -6.88 -2.43 -4.56
CA LEU A 131 -8.01 -1.71 -3.95
C LEU A 131 -7.78 -0.20 -3.94
N SER A 132 -6.67 0.25 -3.36
CA SER A 132 -6.27 1.67 -3.37
C SER A 132 -4.77 1.83 -3.55
N ASP A 133 -4.37 3.00 -4.01
CA ASP A 133 -3.02 3.36 -4.40
C ASP A 133 -2.65 4.74 -3.83
N GLY A 134 -1.39 4.91 -3.45
CA GLY A 134 -0.84 6.20 -3.05
C GLY A 134 0.56 6.38 -3.60
N ILE A 135 0.95 7.62 -3.83
CA ILE A 135 2.32 7.95 -4.25
C ILE A 135 2.77 9.23 -3.57
N VAL A 136 4.02 9.25 -3.14
CA VAL A 136 4.70 10.46 -2.69
C VAL A 136 6.00 10.63 -3.46
N ARG A 137 6.26 11.86 -3.90
CA ARG A 137 7.53 12.22 -4.51
C ARG A 137 8.44 12.78 -3.43
N LEU A 138 9.56 12.09 -3.22
CA LEU A 138 10.65 12.59 -2.40
C LEU A 138 11.36 13.72 -3.14
N ARG A 139 11.50 14.84 -2.46
CA ARG A 139 12.37 15.97 -2.84
C ARG A 139 13.03 16.53 -1.57
N PRO A 140 14.19 17.20 -1.66
CA PRO A 140 14.89 17.74 -0.49
C PRO A 140 14.07 18.71 0.37
N ASP A 141 13.08 19.39 -0.19
CA ASP A 141 12.20 20.36 0.46
C ASP A 141 10.98 19.72 1.14
N VAL A 142 10.67 18.45 0.85
CA VAL A 142 9.43 17.78 1.28
C VAL A 142 9.60 17.03 2.61
N VAL A 143 10.84 16.65 2.98
CA VAL A 143 11.09 15.88 4.20
C VAL A 143 12.40 16.22 4.89
N THR A 144 12.37 16.13 6.22
CA THR A 144 13.56 16.21 7.07
C THR A 144 14.19 14.83 7.22
N LYS A 145 15.49 14.75 6.95
CA LYS A 145 16.28 13.53 7.21
C LYS A 145 16.67 13.44 8.69
N ALA A 146 16.51 12.26 9.27
CA ALA A 146 17.09 11.92 10.57
C ALA A 146 18.62 11.78 10.46
N ALA A 147 19.29 11.73 11.61
CA ALA A 147 20.76 11.65 11.68
C ALA A 147 21.35 10.40 10.99
N ASP A 148 20.58 9.31 10.91
CA ASP A 148 20.96 8.06 10.23
C ASP A 148 20.66 8.06 8.71
N GLY A 149 20.16 9.19 8.20
CA GLY A 149 19.76 9.40 6.81
C GLY A 149 18.38 8.85 6.45
N SER A 150 17.61 8.34 7.41
CA SER A 150 16.23 7.91 7.21
C SER A 150 15.25 9.08 7.16
N MET A 151 14.07 8.84 6.59
CA MET A 151 12.96 9.80 6.48
C MET A 151 11.65 9.07 6.77
N SER A 152 10.74 9.72 7.49
CA SER A 152 9.36 9.24 7.65
C SER A 152 8.48 9.85 6.57
N LEU A 153 7.81 9.00 5.79
CA LEU A 153 6.88 9.39 4.73
C LEU A 153 5.48 8.97 5.11
N ARG A 154 4.51 9.90 5.09
CA ARG A 154 3.09 9.58 5.18
C ARG A 154 2.46 9.67 3.80
N ILE A 155 1.85 8.58 3.34
CA ILE A 155 1.23 8.46 2.03
C ILE A 155 -0.26 8.20 2.22
N GLY A 156 -1.09 9.16 1.82
CA GLY A 156 -2.55 8.98 1.78
C GLY A 156 -2.96 8.14 0.57
N MET A 157 -3.99 7.31 0.76
CA MET A 157 -4.58 6.43 -0.25
C MET A 157 -6.11 6.44 -0.17
#